data_AF-A0A2E0RV89-F1
#
_entry.id   AF-A0A2E0RV89-F1
#
_cell.length_a   1.000
_cell.length_b   1.000
_cell.length_c   1.000
_cell.angle_alpha   90.00
_cell.angle_beta   90.00
_cell.angle_gamma   90.00
#
_symmetry.space_group_name_H-M   'P 1'
#
loop_
_entity.id
_entity.type
_entity.pdbx_description
1 polymer ?
#
loop_
_entity_poly.entity_id
_entity_poly.type
_entity_poly.pdbx_seq_one_letter_code
_entity_poly.pdbx_strand_id
1 'polypeptide(L)'
;MTISRFHIADMDCAAEEQLVRMRLDELDGVNRIVVDLDTRHVTIDHNHPTDEITAALDTLHLGAQHITDNASIAEPPDTERERSALIFAFVVNAAFFVGELTIGVISASMGLIADALDMGADASVYALSLLAVGTTATRKKQLARRSGYLQAALATIGLAEVLRRTFIDSETPDPASMIVISLLALAGNLAVLVVLQRVRSGEAHLQASWIFTANDIKVNLLVIAAAIGVALTDSAIPDLIAGAVIFAVVANSARRILNLSR
;
A
#
# COMPACT_ATOMS: atom_id res chain seq x y z
N MET A 1 -4.99 -3.02 32.68
CA MET A 1 -4.94 -2.05 31.58
C MET A 1 -3.59 -1.40 31.62
N THR A 2 -2.76 -1.81 30.65
CA THR A 2 -1.41 -1.31 30.42
C THR A 2 -1.43 -0.61 29.07
N ILE A 3 -0.68 0.48 28.94
CA ILE A 3 -0.59 1.20 27.66
C ILE A 3 0.84 1.12 27.17
N SER A 4 1.08 0.15 26.28
CA SER A 4 2.41 -0.10 25.75
C SER A 4 2.63 0.59 24.42
N ARG A 5 3.84 1.13 24.22
CA ARG A 5 4.30 1.72 22.97
C ARG A 5 5.40 0.87 22.36
N PHE A 6 5.26 0.59 21.08
CA PHE A 6 6.20 -0.15 20.25
C PHE A 6 6.70 0.72 19.11
N HIS A 7 7.95 0.59 18.69
CA HIS A 7 8.47 1.11 17.43
C HIS A 7 8.53 -0.03 16.41
N ILE A 8 8.02 0.16 15.20
CA ILE A 8 7.99 -0.86 14.16
C ILE A 8 8.79 -0.37 12.95
N ALA A 9 10.01 -0.88 12.80
CA ALA A 9 10.97 -0.38 11.82
C ALA A 9 10.44 -0.32 10.37
N ASP A 10 9.75 -1.35 9.90
CA ASP A 10 9.29 -1.47 8.50
C ASP A 10 7.77 -1.26 8.35
N MET A 11 7.18 -0.44 9.23
CA MET A 11 5.80 0.04 9.10
C MET A 11 5.81 1.40 8.37
N ASP A 12 6.10 1.34 7.07
CA ASP A 12 6.37 2.45 6.16
C ASP A 12 5.32 2.68 5.04
N CYS A 13 4.21 1.93 5.00
CA CYS A 13 3.01 2.27 4.21
C CYS A 13 1.66 2.04 4.94
N ALA A 14 0.58 2.66 4.43
CA ALA A 14 -0.77 2.53 5.03
C ALA A 14 -1.27 1.07 5.01
N ALA A 15 -0.84 0.28 4.03
CA ALA A 15 -1.10 -1.15 4.01
C ALA A 15 -0.52 -1.85 5.24
N GLU A 16 0.65 -1.42 5.72
CA GLU A 16 1.38 -2.09 6.79
C GLU A 16 0.92 -1.68 8.18
N GLU A 17 0.51 -0.42 8.35
CA GLU A 17 -0.31 -0.03 9.49
C GLU A 17 -1.51 -0.98 9.60
N GLN A 18 -2.20 -1.22 8.50
CA GLN A 18 -3.39 -2.05 8.50
C GLN A 18 -3.04 -3.51 8.84
N LEU A 19 -1.89 -4.01 8.39
CA LEU A 19 -1.37 -5.32 8.79
C LEU A 19 -1.12 -5.40 10.30
N VAL A 20 -0.53 -4.36 10.89
CA VAL A 20 -0.31 -4.27 12.34
C VAL A 20 -1.64 -4.25 13.09
N ARG A 21 -2.59 -3.41 12.66
CA ARG A 21 -3.94 -3.35 13.25
C ARG A 21 -4.65 -4.69 13.17
N MET A 22 -4.60 -5.36 12.01
CA MET A 22 -5.22 -6.67 11.82
C MET A 22 -4.64 -7.73 12.75
N ARG A 23 -3.32 -7.74 12.96
CA ARG A 23 -2.67 -8.72 13.83
C ARG A 23 -2.96 -8.48 15.30
N LEU A 24 -3.00 -7.23 15.72
CA LEU A 24 -3.34 -6.86 17.10
C LEU A 24 -4.83 -7.07 17.41
N ASP A 25 -5.71 -6.90 16.41
CA ASP A 25 -7.15 -7.23 16.51
C ASP A 25 -7.41 -8.75 16.72
N GLU A 26 -6.42 -9.63 16.47
CA GLU A 26 -6.54 -11.07 16.75
C GLU A 26 -6.30 -11.42 18.23
N LEU A 27 -5.79 -10.49 19.04
CA LEU A 27 -5.54 -10.69 20.47
C LEU A 27 -6.74 -10.25 21.30
N ASP A 28 -7.31 -11.17 22.08
CA ASP A 28 -8.42 -10.87 22.97
C ASP A 28 -7.96 -9.92 24.10
N GLY A 29 -8.65 -8.79 24.29
CA GLY A 29 -8.30 -7.83 25.35
C GLY A 29 -7.30 -6.74 24.92
N VAL A 30 -7.09 -6.55 23.61
CA VAL A 30 -6.66 -5.28 23.04
C VAL A 30 -7.89 -4.38 22.92
N ASN A 31 -7.92 -3.29 23.69
CA ASN A 31 -9.07 -2.39 23.76
C ASN A 31 -8.96 -1.26 22.74
N ARG A 32 -7.73 -0.79 22.47
CA ARG A 32 -7.49 0.34 21.58
C ARG A 32 -6.10 0.27 20.95
N ILE A 33 -6.03 0.57 19.66
CA ILE A 33 -4.76 0.64 18.90
C ILE A 33 -4.67 2.02 18.26
N VAL A 34 -3.63 2.76 18.60
CA VAL A 34 -3.28 4.03 17.98
C VAL A 34 -1.93 3.88 17.31
N VAL A 35 -1.94 3.95 15.99
CA VAL A 35 -0.74 3.90 15.16
C VAL A 35 -0.35 5.31 14.77
N ASP A 36 0.91 5.64 15.01
CA ASP A 36 1.60 6.81 14.51
C ASP A 36 2.63 6.32 13.49
N LEU A 37 2.28 6.39 12.21
CA LEU A 37 3.16 6.00 11.10
C LEU A 37 4.37 6.93 10.96
N ASP A 38 4.28 8.18 11.44
CA ASP A 38 5.35 9.17 11.30
C ASP A 38 6.52 8.81 12.21
N THR A 39 6.21 8.43 13.43
CA THR A 39 7.21 7.98 14.39
C THR A 39 7.37 6.46 14.40
N ARG A 40 6.66 5.76 13.49
CA ARG A 40 6.56 4.30 13.42
C ARG A 40 6.18 3.68 14.76
N HIS A 41 5.43 4.42 15.58
CA HIS A 41 5.01 3.97 16.89
C HIS A 41 3.61 3.38 16.85
N VAL A 42 3.42 2.31 17.61
CA VAL A 42 2.12 1.71 17.85
C VAL A 42 1.88 1.75 19.35
N THR A 43 0.88 2.52 19.77
CA THR A 43 0.45 2.61 21.16
C THR A 43 -0.82 1.77 21.34
N ILE A 44 -0.78 0.85 22.28
CA ILE A 44 -1.79 -0.19 22.45
C ILE A 44 -2.31 -0.11 23.88
N ASP A 45 -3.64 0.00 24.05
CA ASP A 45 -4.31 -0.27 25.33
C ASP A 45 -4.68 -1.76 25.36
N HIS A 46 -4.13 -2.48 26.32
CA HIS A 46 -4.35 -3.91 26.43
C HIS A 46 -4.40 -4.40 27.87
N ASN A 47 -4.95 -5.61 28.01
CA ASN A 47 -4.88 -6.42 29.22
C ASN A 47 -3.98 -7.68 29.06
N HIS A 48 -3.28 -7.82 27.94
CA HIS A 48 -2.30 -8.88 27.69
C HIS A 48 -0.92 -8.58 28.30
N PRO A 49 -0.07 -9.60 28.56
CA PRO A 49 1.35 -9.39 28.78
C PRO A 49 2.02 -8.78 27.54
N THR A 50 2.89 -7.79 27.74
CA THR A 50 3.63 -7.10 26.68
C THR A 50 4.43 -8.07 25.80
N ASP A 51 4.95 -9.16 26.37
CA ASP A 51 5.71 -10.19 25.65
C ASP A 51 4.88 -10.89 24.57
N GLU A 52 3.58 -11.12 24.81
CA GLU A 52 2.69 -11.77 23.84
C GLU A 52 2.32 -10.83 22.69
N ILE A 53 2.18 -9.54 22.97
CA ILE A 53 2.00 -8.50 21.95
C ILE A 53 3.26 -8.35 21.12
N THR A 54 4.44 -8.36 21.76
CA THR A 54 5.73 -8.34 21.06
C THR A 54 5.86 -9.54 20.12
N ALA A 55 5.59 -10.75 20.62
CA ALA A 55 5.60 -11.96 19.82
C ALA A 55 4.61 -11.90 18.65
N ALA A 56 3.43 -11.30 18.85
CA ALA A 56 2.45 -11.10 17.78
C ALA A 56 2.95 -10.13 16.71
N LEU A 57 3.54 -8.99 17.11
CA LEU A 57 4.11 -8.02 16.18
C LEU A 57 5.35 -8.56 15.45
N ASP A 58 6.14 -9.40 16.10
CA ASP A 58 7.31 -10.05 15.50
C ASP A 58 6.95 -10.98 14.34
N THR A 59 5.75 -11.60 14.37
CA THR A 59 5.26 -12.41 13.23
C THR A 59 5.07 -11.60 11.96
N LEU A 60 4.94 -10.28 12.06
CA LEU A 60 4.82 -9.40 10.91
C LEU A 60 6.16 -9.18 10.21
N HIS A 61 7.28 -9.51 10.87
CA HIS A 61 8.65 -9.27 10.41
C HIS A 61 8.95 -7.80 10.10
N LEU A 62 8.34 -6.87 10.85
CA LEU A 62 8.48 -5.42 10.62
C LEU A 62 9.45 -4.75 11.59
N GLY A 63 10.25 -5.53 12.31
CA GLY A 63 11.21 -5.02 13.29
C GLY A 63 10.55 -4.30 14.45
N ALA A 64 9.56 -4.95 15.09
CA ALA A 64 8.88 -4.42 16.26
C ALA A 64 9.82 -4.41 17.48
N GLN A 65 9.85 -3.30 18.20
CA GLN A 65 10.63 -3.13 19.42
C GLN A 65 9.76 -2.46 20.48
N HIS A 66 9.67 -3.06 21.66
CA HIS A 66 8.98 -2.46 22.79
C HIS A 66 9.78 -1.27 23.33
N ILE A 67 9.07 -0.21 23.74
CA ILE A 67 9.67 1.03 24.26
C ILE A 67 9.27 1.28 25.71
N THR A 68 7.97 1.26 26.00
CA THR A 68 7.46 1.59 27.33
C THR A 68 6.05 1.05 27.55
N ASP A 69 5.67 0.79 28.81
CA ASP A 69 4.34 0.33 29.24
C ASP A 69 3.48 1.44 29.89
N ASN A 70 4.00 2.68 29.94
CA ASN A 70 3.34 3.85 30.52
C ASN A 70 3.10 4.96 29.48
N ALA A 71 2.66 4.59 28.28
CA ALA A 71 2.28 5.58 27.27
C ALA A 71 0.88 6.16 27.55
N SER A 72 0.58 7.32 26.97
CA SER A 72 -0.77 7.92 26.98
C SER A 72 -1.39 7.80 25.59
N ILE A 73 -2.69 7.51 25.51
CA ILE A 73 -3.43 7.52 24.26
C ILE A 73 -4.21 8.83 24.15
N ALA A 74 -3.89 9.66 23.15
CA ALA A 74 -4.62 10.90 22.84
C ALA A 74 -6.10 10.62 22.51
N GLU A 75 -6.97 11.63 22.47
CA GLU A 75 -8.37 11.45 22.06
C GLU A 75 -8.49 10.80 20.66
N PRO A 76 -9.53 9.98 20.43
CA PRO A 76 -9.69 9.31 19.14
C PRO A 76 -9.83 10.36 18.02
N PRO A 77 -9.23 10.11 16.85
CA PRO A 77 -9.45 10.96 15.68
C PRO A 77 -10.93 10.98 15.32
N ASP A 78 -11.36 12.03 14.63
CA ASP A 78 -12.71 12.16 14.11
C ASP A 78 -12.99 11.03 13.10
N THR A 79 -13.68 9.98 13.55
CA THR A 79 -13.97 8.75 12.80
C THR A 79 -14.68 9.04 11.47
N GLU A 80 -15.47 10.12 11.38
CA GLU A 80 -16.12 10.52 10.13
C GLU A 80 -15.14 11.11 9.12
N ARG A 81 -14.15 11.89 9.57
CA ARG A 81 -13.08 12.42 8.71
C ARG A 81 -12.16 11.31 8.22
N GLU A 82 -11.81 10.36 9.08
CA GLU A 82 -11.01 9.19 8.72
C GLU A 82 -11.71 8.33 7.67
N ARG A 83 -12.99 8.03 7.88
CA ARG A 83 -13.81 7.30 6.90
C ARG A 83 -13.90 8.05 5.57
N SER A 84 -14.13 9.35 5.60
CA SER A 84 -14.19 10.20 4.40
C SER A 84 -12.87 10.20 3.63
N ALA A 85 -11.73 10.27 4.31
CA ALA A 85 -10.41 10.21 3.69
C ALA A 85 -10.11 8.82 3.08
N LEU A 86 -10.49 7.73 3.75
CA LEU A 86 -10.36 6.37 3.22
C LEU A 86 -11.24 6.14 1.98
N ILE A 87 -12.46 6.70 1.96
CA ILE A 87 -13.34 6.67 0.77
C ILE A 87 -12.69 7.43 -0.38
N PHE A 88 -12.12 8.61 -0.11
CA PHE A 88 -11.42 9.38 -1.13
C PHE A 88 -10.23 8.61 -1.71
N ALA A 89 -9.38 8.04 -0.84
CA ALA A 89 -8.24 7.22 -1.25
C ALA A 89 -8.68 6.01 -2.09
N PHE A 90 -9.73 5.31 -1.66
CA PHE A 90 -10.30 4.18 -2.40
C PHE A 90 -10.77 4.58 -3.80
N VAL A 91 -11.56 5.66 -3.92
CA VAL A 91 -12.13 6.08 -5.20
C VAL A 91 -11.04 6.51 -6.18
N VAL A 92 -10.04 7.27 -5.70
CA VAL A 92 -8.94 7.73 -6.54
C VAL A 92 -8.12 6.55 -7.06
N ASN A 93 -7.69 5.64 -6.18
CA ASN A 93 -6.92 4.45 -6.57
C ASN A 93 -7.72 3.53 -7.51
N ALA A 94 -9.02 3.33 -7.25
CA ALA A 94 -9.87 2.53 -8.11
C ALA A 94 -10.06 3.17 -9.51
N ALA A 95 -10.16 4.50 -9.58
CA ALA A 95 -10.26 5.22 -10.84
C ALA A 95 -8.97 5.10 -11.66
N PHE A 96 -7.80 5.27 -11.02
CA PHE A 96 -6.52 5.09 -11.69
C PHE A 96 -6.28 3.63 -12.09
N PHE A 97 -6.58 2.65 -11.23
CA PHE A 97 -6.54 1.24 -11.62
C PHE A 97 -7.27 0.98 -12.95
N VAL A 98 -8.51 1.45 -13.10
CA VAL A 98 -9.25 1.25 -14.35
C VAL A 98 -8.66 2.06 -15.51
N GLY A 99 -8.31 3.33 -15.28
CA GLY A 99 -7.77 4.21 -16.31
C GLY A 99 -6.41 3.74 -16.83
N GLU A 100 -5.47 3.48 -15.94
CA GLU A 100 -4.11 3.02 -16.24
C GLU A 100 -4.10 1.63 -16.84
N LEU A 101 -4.96 0.71 -16.37
CA LEU A 101 -5.07 -0.62 -17.00
C LEU A 101 -5.59 -0.49 -18.43
N THR A 102 -6.60 0.35 -18.65
CA THR A 102 -7.18 0.56 -19.99
C THR A 102 -6.15 1.18 -20.92
N ILE A 103 -5.50 2.27 -20.50
CA ILE A 103 -4.50 2.94 -21.33
C ILE A 103 -3.24 2.08 -21.47
N GLY A 104 -2.81 1.36 -20.45
CA GLY A 104 -1.67 0.45 -20.50
C GLY A 104 -1.87 -0.66 -21.52
N VAL A 105 -3.08 -1.23 -21.61
CA VAL A 105 -3.43 -2.20 -22.66
C VAL A 105 -3.44 -1.55 -24.05
N ILE A 106 -4.09 -0.38 -24.20
CA ILE A 106 -4.19 0.31 -25.51
C ILE A 106 -2.82 0.78 -26.01
N SER A 107 -1.98 1.29 -25.12
CA SER A 107 -0.64 1.78 -25.40
C SER A 107 0.41 0.68 -25.36
N ALA A 108 0.03 -0.58 -25.15
CA ALA A 108 0.93 -1.72 -25.00
C ALA A 108 2.02 -1.57 -23.92
N SER A 109 1.83 -0.71 -22.91
CA SER A 109 2.79 -0.46 -21.82
C SER A 109 2.62 -1.44 -20.66
N MET A 110 3.65 -2.23 -20.39
CA MET A 110 3.72 -3.10 -19.22
C MET A 110 3.98 -2.32 -17.94
N GLY A 111 4.67 -1.16 -18.01
CA GLY A 111 4.84 -0.26 -16.89
C GLY A 111 3.51 0.28 -16.36
N LEU A 112 2.66 0.81 -17.25
CA LEU A 112 1.30 1.28 -16.88
C LEU A 112 0.42 0.15 -16.37
N ILE A 113 0.46 -1.04 -16.99
CA ILE A 113 -0.32 -2.19 -16.50
C ILE A 113 0.14 -2.58 -15.08
N ALA A 114 1.44 -2.57 -14.82
CA ALA A 114 1.98 -2.89 -13.50
C ALA A 114 1.57 -1.86 -12.44
N ASP A 115 1.67 -0.56 -12.76
CA ASP A 115 1.23 0.54 -11.89
C ASP A 115 -0.27 0.44 -11.58
N ALA A 116 -1.10 0.19 -12.61
CA ALA A 116 -2.53 -0.02 -12.44
C ALA A 116 -2.83 -1.16 -11.44
N LEU A 117 -2.11 -2.27 -11.54
CA LEU A 117 -2.31 -3.41 -10.64
C LEU A 117 -1.89 -3.10 -9.19
N ASP A 118 -0.90 -2.23 -8.99
CA ASP A 118 -0.54 -1.69 -7.67
C ASP A 118 -1.66 -0.76 -7.13
N MET A 119 -2.18 0.16 -7.95
CA MET A 119 -3.34 0.99 -7.60
C MET A 119 -4.58 0.14 -7.25
N GLY A 120 -4.79 -0.96 -7.97
CA GLY A 120 -5.86 -1.92 -7.69
C GLY A 120 -5.64 -2.68 -6.37
N ALA A 121 -4.37 -2.93 -6.02
CA ALA A 121 -4.01 -3.51 -4.75
C ALA A 121 -4.33 -2.56 -3.59
N ASP A 122 -3.92 -1.30 -3.71
CA ASP A 122 -4.18 -0.26 -2.72
C ASP A 122 -5.66 0.05 -2.57
N ALA A 123 -6.41 0.15 -3.68
CA ALA A 123 -7.86 0.27 -3.65
C ALA A 123 -8.50 -0.90 -2.88
N SER A 124 -8.02 -2.12 -3.08
CA SER A 124 -8.52 -3.28 -2.32
C SER A 124 -8.25 -3.11 -0.83
N VAL A 125 -7.06 -2.67 -0.43
CA VAL A 125 -6.71 -2.43 0.98
C VAL A 125 -7.56 -1.32 1.60
N TYR A 126 -7.80 -0.21 0.90
CA TYR A 126 -8.70 0.84 1.39
C TYR A 126 -10.15 0.35 1.52
N ALA A 127 -10.63 -0.45 0.56
CA ALA A 127 -11.96 -1.07 0.64
C ALA A 127 -12.06 -2.02 1.85
N LEU A 128 -11.03 -2.84 2.09
CA LEU A 128 -10.93 -3.68 3.27
C LEU A 128 -10.98 -2.86 4.56
N SER A 129 -10.26 -1.73 4.60
CA SER A 129 -10.22 -0.83 5.75
C SER A 129 -11.59 -0.22 6.04
N LEU A 130 -12.32 0.19 5.00
CA LEU A 130 -13.70 0.69 5.11
C LEU A 130 -14.69 -0.38 5.58
N LEU A 131 -14.54 -1.62 5.12
CA LEU A 131 -15.38 -2.75 5.52
C LEU A 131 -14.99 -3.35 6.89
N ALA A 132 -13.76 -3.08 7.35
CA ALA A 132 -13.27 -3.52 8.65
C ALA A 132 -13.89 -2.72 9.81
N VAL A 133 -14.44 -1.53 9.56
CA VAL A 133 -15.17 -0.73 10.54
C VAL A 133 -16.48 -1.46 10.90
N GLY A 134 -16.45 -2.23 11.99
CA GLY A 134 -17.62 -2.94 12.54
C GLY A 134 -17.75 -4.43 12.16
N THR A 135 -16.74 -5.06 11.57
CA THR A 135 -16.76 -6.51 11.24
C THR A 135 -15.79 -7.34 12.11
N THR A 136 -16.08 -8.64 12.26
CA THR A 136 -15.29 -9.57 13.07
C THR A 136 -13.91 -9.86 12.43
N ALA A 137 -12.89 -10.07 13.26
CA ALA A 137 -11.50 -10.34 12.82
C ALA A 137 -11.40 -11.46 11.77
N THR A 138 -12.21 -12.52 11.89
CA THR A 138 -12.25 -13.65 10.95
C THR A 138 -12.67 -13.23 9.53
N ARG A 139 -13.62 -12.29 9.41
CA ARG A 139 -14.10 -11.81 8.10
C ARG A 139 -13.07 -10.90 7.44
N LYS A 140 -12.34 -10.11 8.22
CA LYS A 140 -11.19 -9.30 7.76
C LYS A 140 -10.09 -10.19 7.16
N LYS A 141 -9.73 -11.28 7.85
CA LYS A 141 -8.71 -12.25 7.42
C LYS A 141 -9.07 -12.91 6.08
N GLN A 142 -10.32 -13.35 5.91
CA GLN A 142 -10.77 -13.98 4.67
C GLN A 142 -10.75 -13.01 3.48
N LEU A 143 -11.09 -11.74 3.70
CA LEU A 143 -11.17 -10.72 2.67
C LEU A 143 -9.76 -10.25 2.24
N ALA A 144 -8.86 -10.05 3.19
CA ALA A 144 -7.43 -9.83 2.94
C ALA A 144 -6.80 -10.99 2.16
N ARG A 145 -7.12 -12.24 2.53
CA ARG A 145 -6.62 -13.43 1.82
C ARG A 145 -7.04 -13.46 0.35
N ARG A 146 -8.30 -13.12 0.05
CA ARG A 146 -8.82 -13.08 -1.32
C ARG A 146 -8.12 -12.01 -2.14
N SER A 147 -7.90 -10.82 -1.57
CA SER A 147 -7.16 -9.73 -2.21
C SER A 147 -5.71 -10.15 -2.49
N GLY A 148 -5.01 -10.73 -1.51
CA GLY A 148 -3.65 -11.22 -1.68
C GLY A 148 -3.51 -12.29 -2.76
N TYR A 149 -4.45 -13.24 -2.87
CA TYR A 149 -4.44 -14.23 -3.94
C TYR A 149 -4.69 -13.62 -5.31
N LEU A 150 -5.62 -12.66 -5.41
CA LEU A 150 -5.90 -11.95 -6.66
C LEU A 150 -4.66 -11.18 -7.14
N GLN A 151 -4.02 -10.43 -6.24
CA GLN A 151 -2.78 -9.69 -6.53
C GLN A 151 -1.64 -10.63 -6.95
N ALA A 152 -1.44 -11.74 -6.22
CA ALA A 152 -0.41 -12.71 -6.57
C ALA A 152 -0.63 -13.31 -7.97
N ALA A 153 -1.88 -13.62 -8.32
CA ALA A 153 -2.23 -14.13 -9.65
C ALA A 153 -1.95 -13.07 -10.74
N LEU A 154 -2.39 -11.84 -10.53
CA LEU A 154 -2.21 -10.73 -11.48
C LEU A 154 -0.72 -10.39 -11.68
N ALA A 155 0.06 -10.32 -10.60
CA ALA A 155 1.50 -10.08 -10.68
C ALA A 155 2.22 -11.23 -11.40
N THR A 156 1.81 -12.49 -11.18
CA THR A 156 2.38 -13.65 -11.88
C THR A 156 2.09 -13.61 -13.37
N ILE A 157 0.86 -13.28 -13.75
CA ILE A 157 0.45 -13.12 -15.17
C ILE A 157 1.24 -11.97 -15.80
N GLY A 158 1.34 -10.83 -15.12
CA GLY A 158 2.10 -9.67 -15.57
C GLY A 158 3.58 -9.98 -15.80
N LEU A 159 4.25 -10.61 -14.84
CA LEU A 159 5.64 -11.07 -14.97
C LEU A 159 5.82 -12.06 -16.13
N ALA A 160 4.91 -13.01 -16.30
CA ALA A 160 4.95 -13.95 -17.42
C ALA A 160 4.81 -13.23 -18.78
N GLU A 161 3.94 -12.22 -18.85
CA GLU A 161 3.75 -11.41 -20.05
C GLU A 161 4.97 -10.52 -20.35
N VAL A 162 5.60 -9.93 -19.32
CA VAL A 162 6.88 -9.21 -19.49
C VAL A 162 7.92 -10.15 -20.09
N LEU A 163 8.10 -11.34 -19.52
CA LEU A 163 9.05 -12.33 -20.06
C LEU A 163 8.71 -12.71 -21.51
N ARG A 164 7.44 -12.97 -21.81
CA ARG A 164 6.99 -13.28 -23.18
C ARG A 164 7.36 -12.18 -24.16
N ARG A 165 7.09 -10.91 -23.80
CA ARG A 165 7.39 -9.74 -24.64
C ARG A 165 8.89 -9.46 -24.77
N THR A 166 9.69 -9.79 -23.76
CA THR A 166 11.16 -9.66 -23.87
C THR A 166 11.81 -10.64 -24.84
N PHE A 167 11.23 -11.83 -25.05
CA PHE A 167 11.87 -12.90 -25.84
C PHE A 167 11.20 -13.24 -27.18
N ILE A 168 9.93 -12.88 -27.39
CA ILE A 168 9.17 -13.33 -28.57
C ILE A 168 8.76 -12.16 -29.47
N ASP A 169 8.02 -11.19 -28.94
CA ASP A 169 7.47 -10.08 -29.71
C ASP A 169 7.28 -8.87 -28.80
N SER A 170 7.86 -7.73 -29.18
CA SER A 170 7.76 -6.49 -28.41
C SER A 170 7.10 -5.40 -29.23
N GLU A 171 5.85 -5.09 -28.90
CA GLU A 171 5.19 -3.89 -29.40
C GLU A 171 5.73 -2.68 -28.62
N THR A 172 6.14 -1.64 -29.34
CA THR A 172 6.68 -0.41 -28.73
C THR A 172 5.54 0.39 -28.12
N PRO A 173 5.58 0.70 -26.82
CA PRO A 173 4.48 1.41 -26.19
C PRO A 173 4.46 2.88 -26.58
N ASP A 174 3.28 3.52 -26.55
CA ASP A 174 3.14 4.95 -26.82
C ASP A 174 3.64 5.79 -25.63
N PRO A 175 4.78 6.49 -25.76
CA PRO A 175 5.37 7.25 -24.66
C PRO A 175 4.50 8.43 -24.20
N ALA A 176 3.73 9.02 -25.12
CA ALA A 176 2.90 10.18 -24.79
C ALA A 176 1.76 9.78 -23.83
N SER A 177 1.07 8.68 -24.13
CA SER A 177 0.05 8.10 -23.24
C SER A 177 0.63 7.73 -21.87
N MET A 178 1.81 7.10 -21.84
CA MET A 178 2.50 6.77 -20.58
C MET A 178 2.75 8.01 -19.72
N ILE A 179 3.37 9.05 -20.28
CA ILE A 179 3.70 10.27 -19.53
C ILE A 179 2.43 10.96 -19.02
N VAL A 180 1.42 11.14 -19.87
CA VAL A 180 0.19 11.84 -19.50
C VAL A 180 -0.52 11.12 -18.37
N ILE A 181 -0.68 9.80 -18.47
CA ILE A 181 -1.38 9.02 -17.46
C ILE A 181 -0.61 8.96 -16.16
N SER A 182 0.70 8.68 -16.18
CA SER A 182 1.50 8.65 -14.95
C SER A 182 1.61 10.01 -14.26
N LEU A 183 1.55 11.13 -15.02
CA LEU A 183 1.46 12.46 -14.39
C LEU A 183 0.12 12.69 -13.69
N LEU A 184 -0.98 12.20 -14.27
CA LEU A 184 -2.30 12.26 -13.64
C LEU A 184 -2.36 11.39 -12.39
N ALA A 185 -1.84 10.16 -12.46
CA ALA A 185 -1.76 9.24 -11.32
C ALA A 185 -0.87 9.80 -10.21
N LEU A 186 0.29 10.36 -10.55
CA LEU A 186 1.15 11.09 -9.60
C LEU A 186 0.39 12.22 -8.88
N ALA A 187 -0.36 13.04 -9.61
CA ALA A 187 -1.16 14.12 -9.02
C ALA A 187 -2.28 13.56 -8.12
N GLY A 188 -2.92 12.46 -8.53
CA GLY A 188 -3.90 11.73 -7.74
C GLY A 188 -3.34 11.24 -6.41
N ASN A 189 -2.19 10.56 -6.44
CA ASN A 189 -1.53 10.03 -5.25
C ASN A 189 -1.05 11.13 -4.30
N LEU A 190 -0.57 12.25 -4.84
CA LEU A 190 -0.29 13.45 -4.05
C LEU A 190 -1.56 14.02 -3.39
N ALA A 191 -2.70 14.04 -4.09
CA ALA A 191 -3.96 14.49 -3.50
C ALA A 191 -4.43 13.54 -2.37
N VAL A 192 -4.33 12.23 -2.57
CA VAL A 192 -4.64 11.22 -1.56
C VAL A 192 -3.78 11.40 -0.32
N LEU A 193 -2.47 11.59 -0.50
CA LEU A 193 -1.55 11.89 0.59
C LEU A 193 -2.02 13.11 1.40
N VAL A 194 -2.26 14.23 0.73
CA VAL A 194 -2.64 15.48 1.38
C VAL A 194 -3.96 15.32 2.16
N VAL A 195 -4.93 14.58 1.61
CA VAL A 195 -6.20 14.31 2.30
C VAL A 195 -6.00 13.45 3.55
N LEU A 196 -5.22 12.36 3.45
CA LEU A 196 -4.93 11.49 4.59
C LEU A 196 -4.14 12.24 5.69
N GLN A 197 -3.19 13.11 5.31
CA GLN A 197 -2.42 13.93 6.24
C GLN A 197 -3.30 14.90 7.05
N ARG A 198 -4.25 15.57 6.38
CA ARG A 198 -5.14 16.54 7.04
C ARG A 198 -6.02 15.94 8.12
N VAL A 199 -6.37 14.66 7.98
CA VAL A 199 -7.18 13.96 8.97
C VAL A 199 -6.36 13.54 10.20
N ARG A 200 -5.04 13.38 10.07
CA ARG A 200 -4.17 12.91 11.15
C ARG A 200 -3.64 14.00 12.09
N SER A 201 -3.67 15.27 11.69
CA SER A 201 -3.35 16.50 12.46
C SER A 201 -2.10 16.51 13.36
N GLY A 202 -1.10 17.30 12.95
CA GLY A 202 -0.03 17.85 13.79
C GLY A 202 1.10 18.46 12.94
N GLU A 203 1.29 19.78 12.97
CA GLU A 203 2.21 20.52 12.06
C GLU A 203 3.69 20.13 12.18
N ALA A 204 4.10 19.39 13.22
CA ALA A 204 5.46 18.84 13.36
C ALA A 204 5.68 17.51 12.62
N HIS A 205 4.61 16.87 12.12
CA HIS A 205 4.60 15.52 11.55
C HIS A 205 4.70 15.46 10.02
N LEU A 206 4.81 16.62 9.34
CA LEU A 206 4.86 16.71 7.87
C LEU A 206 6.10 16.09 7.22
N GLN A 207 7.22 15.90 7.95
CA GLN A 207 8.48 15.42 7.36
C GLN A 207 8.57 13.90 7.15
N ALA A 208 7.95 13.09 8.02
CA ALA A 208 8.03 11.63 7.92
C ALA A 208 7.03 11.06 6.89
N SER A 209 5.85 11.67 6.81
CA SER A 209 4.78 11.32 5.85
C SER A 209 5.21 11.50 4.37
N TRP A 210 6.24 12.31 4.10
CA TRP A 210 6.84 12.50 2.77
C TRP A 210 7.62 11.27 2.26
N ILE A 211 8.08 10.41 3.17
CA ILE A 211 8.81 9.17 2.85
C ILE A 211 7.84 8.08 2.36
N PHE A 212 6.56 8.15 2.74
CA PHE A 212 5.52 7.13 2.52
C PHE A 212 4.89 7.17 1.12
N THR A 213 4.49 8.36 0.65
CA THR A 213 4.01 8.54 -0.73
C THR A 213 5.11 8.30 -1.74
N ALA A 214 6.34 8.12 -1.27
CA ALA A 214 7.47 7.88 -2.12
C ALA A 214 7.31 6.58 -2.91
N ASN A 215 6.57 5.55 -2.48
CA ASN A 215 6.44 4.35 -3.31
C ASN A 215 5.62 4.62 -4.57
N ASP A 216 4.39 5.11 -4.45
CA ASP A 216 3.55 5.44 -5.61
C ASP A 216 4.19 6.54 -6.46
N ILE A 217 4.81 7.53 -5.82
CA ILE A 217 5.57 8.57 -6.52
C ILE A 217 6.77 7.93 -7.27
N LYS A 218 7.52 7.02 -6.66
CA LYS A 218 8.66 6.33 -7.31
C LYS A 218 8.18 5.48 -8.48
N VAL A 219 7.08 4.75 -8.33
CA VAL A 219 6.49 3.92 -9.40
C VAL A 219 6.06 4.81 -10.57
N ASN A 220 5.29 5.88 -10.30
CA ASN A 220 4.88 6.84 -11.33
C ASN A 220 6.09 7.50 -12.01
N LEU A 221 7.10 7.91 -11.24
CA LEU A 221 8.34 8.48 -11.80
C LEU A 221 9.15 7.45 -12.60
N LEU A 222 9.14 6.18 -12.20
CA LEU A 222 9.78 5.09 -12.93
C LEU A 222 9.08 4.86 -14.27
N VAL A 223 7.74 4.89 -14.32
CA VAL A 223 6.98 4.78 -15.58
C VAL A 223 7.24 6.00 -16.48
N ILE A 224 7.29 7.21 -15.93
CA ILE A 224 7.65 8.42 -16.70
C ILE A 224 9.08 8.32 -17.26
N ALA A 225 10.04 7.89 -16.44
CA ALA A 225 11.42 7.69 -16.87
C ALA A 225 11.52 6.61 -17.96
N ALA A 226 10.76 5.52 -17.82
CA ALA A 226 10.65 4.47 -18.82
C ALA A 226 10.06 5.01 -20.13
N ALA A 227 8.99 5.81 -20.08
CA ALA A 227 8.39 6.43 -21.26
C ALA A 227 9.39 7.33 -22.00
N ILE A 228 10.15 8.17 -21.28
CA ILE A 228 11.23 8.96 -21.86
C ILE A 228 12.28 8.04 -22.50
N GLY A 229 12.64 6.95 -21.82
CA GLY A 229 13.52 5.92 -22.36
C GLY A 229 13.01 5.32 -23.66
N VAL A 230 11.73 4.95 -23.72
CA VAL A 230 11.08 4.41 -24.94
C VAL A 230 11.15 5.46 -26.06
N ALA A 231 10.80 6.71 -25.78
CA ALA A 231 10.83 7.79 -26.77
C ALA A 231 12.24 8.06 -27.34
N LEU A 232 13.28 7.90 -26.52
CA LEU A 232 14.67 8.13 -26.94
C LEU A 232 15.30 6.92 -27.64
N THR A 233 14.87 5.71 -27.29
CA THR A 233 15.48 4.45 -27.78
C THR A 233 14.66 3.76 -28.87
N ASP A 234 13.43 4.21 -29.10
CA ASP A 234 12.45 3.58 -30.00
C ASP A 234 12.28 2.07 -29.70
N SER A 235 12.33 1.72 -28.42
CA SER A 235 12.37 0.35 -27.93
C SER A 235 11.45 0.16 -26.73
N ALA A 236 10.78 -1.00 -26.65
CA ALA A 236 9.95 -1.37 -25.52
C ALA A 236 10.75 -1.75 -24.25
N ILE A 237 12.08 -1.94 -24.37
CA ILE A 237 12.91 -2.45 -23.27
C ILE A 237 12.82 -1.59 -21.99
N PRO A 238 12.87 -0.24 -22.03
CA PRO A 238 12.77 0.58 -20.83
C PRO A 238 11.44 0.36 -20.08
N ASP A 239 10.32 0.24 -20.80
CA ASP A 239 9.00 -0.05 -20.24
C ASP A 239 8.92 -1.47 -19.65
N LEU A 240 9.47 -2.47 -20.35
CA LEU A 240 9.50 -3.85 -19.86
C LEU A 240 10.32 -3.98 -18.57
N ILE A 241 11.44 -3.25 -18.45
CA ILE A 241 12.24 -3.21 -17.22
C ILE A 241 11.43 -2.58 -16.08
N ALA A 242 10.79 -1.43 -16.33
CA ALA A 242 9.94 -0.78 -15.33
C ALA A 242 8.80 -1.69 -14.88
N GLY A 243 8.07 -2.28 -15.82
CA GLY A 243 7.01 -3.25 -15.54
C GLY A 243 7.51 -4.45 -14.72
N ALA A 244 8.68 -5.02 -15.05
CA ALA A 244 9.27 -6.12 -14.28
C ALA A 244 9.54 -5.73 -12.82
N VAL A 245 10.10 -4.55 -12.59
CA VAL A 245 10.40 -4.02 -11.25
C VAL A 245 9.11 -3.83 -10.47
N ILE A 246 8.11 -3.18 -11.05
CA ILE A 246 6.83 -2.89 -10.38
C ILE A 246 6.09 -4.20 -10.08
N PHE A 247 6.01 -5.14 -11.01
CA PHE A 247 5.40 -6.45 -10.73
C PHE A 247 6.11 -7.24 -9.63
N ALA A 248 7.44 -7.13 -9.53
CA ALA A 248 8.18 -7.76 -8.44
C ALA A 248 7.81 -7.14 -7.09
N VAL A 249 7.62 -5.82 -7.02
CA VAL A 249 7.12 -5.12 -5.84
C VAL A 249 5.71 -5.59 -5.48
N VAL A 250 4.77 -5.58 -6.43
CA VAL A 250 3.39 -6.05 -6.23
C VAL A 250 3.34 -7.50 -5.76
N ALA A 251 4.17 -8.38 -6.35
CA ALA A 251 4.27 -9.78 -5.93
C ALA A 251 4.78 -9.93 -4.49
N ASN A 252 5.70 -9.06 -4.06
CA ASN A 252 6.20 -9.05 -2.68
C ASN A 252 5.11 -8.58 -1.71
N SER A 253 4.37 -7.53 -2.05
CA SER A 253 3.23 -7.03 -1.28
C SER A 253 2.16 -8.12 -1.11
N ALA A 254 1.82 -8.82 -2.19
CA ALA A 254 0.86 -9.93 -2.15
C ALA A 254 1.31 -11.08 -1.23
N ARG A 255 2.61 -11.44 -1.24
CA ARG A 255 3.16 -12.46 -0.32
C ARG A 255 3.02 -12.04 1.14
N ARG A 256 3.31 -10.78 1.45
CA ARG A 256 3.18 -10.23 2.81
C ARG A 256 1.73 -10.29 3.29
N ILE A 257 0.77 -9.84 2.46
CA ILE A 257 -0.67 -9.94 2.78
C ILE A 257 -1.10 -11.40 3.01
N LEU A 258 -0.65 -12.33 2.17
CA LEU A 258 -1.03 -13.74 2.29
C LEU A 258 -0.48 -14.40 3.56
N ASN A 259 0.77 -14.11 3.94
CA ASN A 259 1.37 -14.62 5.17
C ASN A 259 0.58 -14.20 6.42
N LEU A 260 -0.01 -13.02 6.39
CA LEU A 260 -0.78 -12.44 7.49
C LEU A 260 -2.20 -12.96 7.57
N SER A 261 -2.67 -13.53 6.47
CA SER A 261 -3.99 -14.14 6.38
C SER A 261 -4.03 -15.64 6.72
N ARG A 262 -2.87 -16.22 7.10
CA ARG A 262 -2.75 -17.60 7.61
C ARG A 262 -2.97 -17.62 9.12
#